data_AF-A0A5D2HDK6-F1
#
_entry.id   AF-A0A5D2HDK6-F1
#
_cell.length_a   1.000
_cell.length_b   1.000
_cell.length_c   1.000
_cell.angle_alpha   90.00
_cell.angle_beta   90.00
_cell.angle_gamma   90.00
#
_symmetry.space_group_name_H-M   'P 1'
#
loop_
_entity.id
_entity.type
_entity.pdbx_description
1 polymer ?
#
loop_
_entity_poly.entity_id
_entity_poly.type
_entity_poly.pdbx_seq_one_letter_code
_entity_poly.pdbx_strand_id
1 'polypeptide(L)' 'MMGSMLGDLPSFDPHNFSQLRPSDPSNPSKVVPTTYCPTHSRTSPPPDQVETEESCY' A
#
# COMPACT_ATOMS: atom_id res chain seq x y z
N MET A 1 -23.79 27.95 -1.58
CA MET A 1 -22.89 27.12 -2.41
C MET A 1 -21.52 27.13 -1.77
N MET A 2 -21.12 26.02 -1.15
CA MET A 2 -19.73 25.73 -0.79
C MET A 2 -19.56 24.23 -0.98
N GLY A 3 -19.56 23.82 -2.25
CA GLY A 3 -19.00 22.52 -2.62
C GLY A 3 -17.50 22.61 -2.41
N SER A 4 -16.91 21.58 -1.80
CA SER A 4 -15.47 21.50 -1.54
C SER A 4 -14.70 21.75 -2.84
N MET A 5 -13.70 22.64 -2.83
CA MET A 5 -12.91 23.02 -4.01
C MET A 5 -12.18 21.82 -4.66
N LEU A 6 -12.15 20.67 -3.98
CA LEU A 6 -11.51 19.42 -4.39
C LEU A 6 -12.48 18.36 -4.95
N GLY A 7 -13.79 18.62 -4.97
CA GLY A 7 -14.79 17.70 -5.54
C GLY A 7 -14.89 16.33 -4.84
N ASP A 8 -15.81 15.50 -5.32
CA ASP A 8 -16.09 14.14 -4.85
C ASP A 8 -14.94 13.17 -5.24
N LEU A 9 -13.83 13.24 -4.50
CA LEU A 9 -12.72 12.29 -4.65
C LEU A 9 -13.23 10.85 -4.43
N PRO A 10 -12.74 9.87 -5.22
CA PRO A 10 -13.15 8.50 -5.05
C PRO A 10 -12.75 8.00 -3.66
N SER A 11 -13.74 7.49 -2.93
CA SER A 11 -13.55 6.81 -1.66
C SER A 11 -14.13 5.41 -1.76
N PHE A 12 -13.29 4.40 -1.58
CA PHE A 12 -13.74 3.01 -1.59
C PHE A 12 -14.60 2.69 -0.35
N ASP A 13 -14.20 3.21 0.81
CA ASP A 13 -14.96 3.17 2.07
C ASP A 13 -14.92 4.56 2.73
N PRO A 14 -16.07 5.21 2.96
CA PRO A 14 -16.14 6.52 3.60
C PRO A 14 -15.55 6.56 5.02
N HIS A 15 -15.36 5.41 5.67
CA HIS A 15 -14.83 5.32 7.02
C HIS A 15 -13.30 5.21 7.10
N ASN A 16 -12.58 5.01 5.99
CA ASN A 16 -11.12 4.80 5.95
C ASN A 16 -10.32 5.81 6.80
N PHE A 17 -10.73 7.09 6.76
CA PHE A 17 -10.02 8.18 7.44
C PHE A 17 -10.81 8.78 8.61
N SER A 18 -12.02 8.28 8.89
CA SER A 18 -12.93 8.84 9.91
C SER A 18 -12.37 8.78 11.34
N GLN A 19 -11.50 7.80 11.58
CA GLN A 19 -10.88 7.50 12.88
C GLN A 19 -9.47 8.08 13.01
N LEU A 20 -8.90 8.62 11.92
CA LEU A 20 -7.62 9.32 12.00
C LEU A 20 -7.85 10.67 12.65
N ARG A 21 -7.40 10.82 13.89
CA ARG A 21 -7.16 12.17 14.42
C ARG A 21 -5.97 12.76 13.67
N PRO A 22 -6.00 14.04 13.28
CA PRO A 22 -4.79 14.74 12.87
C PRO A 22 -3.74 14.45 13.93
N SER A 23 -2.63 13.83 13.54
CA SER A 23 -1.54 13.54 14.47
C SER A 23 -1.16 14.87 15.09
N ASP A 24 -1.09 14.94 16.42
CA ASP A 24 -0.38 16.05 17.04
C ASP A 24 1.01 16.08 16.39
N PRO A 25 1.46 17.19 15.78
CA PRO A 25 2.81 17.26 15.21
C PRO A 25 3.90 16.97 16.24
N SER A 26 3.59 17.08 17.54
CA SER A 26 4.47 16.68 18.64
C SER A 26 4.52 15.16 18.89
N ASN A 27 3.56 14.38 18.37
CA ASN A 27 3.45 12.93 18.55
C ASN A 27 3.01 12.27 17.23
N PRO A 28 3.96 11.97 16.32
CA PRO A 28 3.65 11.26 15.09
C PRO A 28 3.13 9.85 15.38
N SER A 29 2.06 9.47 14.71
CA SER A 29 1.51 8.10 14.76
C SER A 29 2.60 7.06 14.45
N LYS A 30 2.86 6.16 15.40
CA LYS A 30 3.90 5.12 15.32
C LYS A 30 3.46 3.88 14.54
N VAL A 31 2.68 4.03 13.47
CA VAL A 31 2.41 2.92 12.55
C VAL A 31 3.65 2.70 11.70
N VAL A 32 4.58 1.90 12.22
CA VAL A 32 5.76 1.45 11.48
C VAL A 32 5.40 0.11 10.82
N PRO A 33 5.43 0.00 9.48
CA PRO A 33 5.28 -1.29 8.81
C PRO A 33 6.32 -2.26 9.35
N THR A 34 5.90 -3.49 9.67
CA THR A 34 6.85 -4.53 10.06
C THR A 34 7.50 -5.11 8.82
N THR A 35 8.82 -5.23 8.82
CA THR A 35 9.55 -5.96 7.77
C THR A 35 9.16 -7.42 7.81
N TYR A 36 8.58 -7.93 6.70
CA TYR A 36 8.24 -9.34 6.57
C TYR A 36 9.50 -10.19 6.44
N CYS A 37 9.62 -11.21 7.29
CA CYS A 37 10.71 -12.20 7.26
C CYS A 37 10.12 -13.57 6.91
N PRO A 38 10.34 -14.09 5.69
CA PRO A 38 9.82 -15.41 5.30
C PRO A 38 10.48 -16.52 6.12
N THR A 39 9.68 -17.46 6.62
CA THR A 39 10.15 -18.63 7.38
C THR A 39 10.49 -19.82 6.49
N HIS A 40 10.19 -19.76 5.20
CA HIS A 40 10.37 -20.84 4.25
C HIS A 40 11.28 -20.40 3.11
N SER A 41 12.08 -21.35 2.61
CA SER A 41 12.87 -21.15 1.39
C SER A 41 11.96 -20.81 0.23
N ARG A 42 12.40 -19.86 -0.60
CA ARG A 42 11.70 -19.52 -1.84
C ARG A 42 11.67 -20.75 -2.73
N THR A 43 10.47 -21.25 -3.03
CA THR A 43 10.28 -22.28 -4.05
C THR A 43 10.43 -21.66 -5.43
N SER A 44 10.96 -22.41 -6.39
CA SER A 44 10.91 -21.99 -7.79
C SER A 44 9.44 -21.73 -8.16
N PRO A 45 9.10 -20.58 -8.77
CA PRO A 45 7.76 -20.38 -9.27
C PRO A 45 7.45 -21.44 -10.34
N PRO A 46 6.17 -21.81 -10.53
CA PRO A 46 5.72 -22.62 -11.66
C PRO A 46 6.37 -22.17 -12.99
N PRO A 47 6.69 -23.11 -13.91
CA PRO A 47 7.34 -22.80 -15.18
C PRO A 47 6.62 -21.70 -15.98
N ASP A 48 5.29 -21.69 -15.90
CA ASP A 48 4.40 -20.74 -16.57
C ASP A 48 4.45 -19.32 -15.96
N GLN A 49 5.19 -19.13 -14.88
CA GLN A 49 5.35 -17.87 -14.14
C GLN A 49 6.81 -17.38 -14.13
N VAL A 50 7.70 -18.01 -14.90
CA VAL A 50 9.08 -17.56 -15.05
C VAL A 50 9.14 -16.50 -16.15
N GLU A 51 9.50 -15.27 -15.79
CA GLU A 51 9.85 -14.23 -16.75
C GLU A 51 11.13 -14.68 -17.48
N THR A 52 11.05 -14.85 -18.79
CA THR A 52 12.19 -15.25 -19.62
C THR A 52 12.72 -14.01 -20.33
N GLU A 53 14.02 -13.76 -20.24
CA GLU A 53 14.67 -12.74 -21.05
C GLU A 53 14.99 -13.32 -22.44
N GLU A 54 14.69 -12.55 -23.49
CA GLU A 54 15.13 -12.85 -24.85
C GLU A 54 16.66 -12.72 -24.91
N SER A 55 17.38 -13.79 -25.27
CA SER A 55 18.83 -13.74 -25.43
C SER A 55 19.20 -12.84 -26.61
N CYS A 56 19.93 -11.74 -26.36
CA CYS A 56 20.54 -10.96 -27.42
C CYS A 56 21.59 -11.83 -28.13
N TYR A 57 21.35 -12.18 -29.40
CA TYR A 57 22.37 -12.74 -30.29
C TYR A 57 23.17 -11.62 -30.97
#